data_AF-A0A085FMA6-F1
#
_entry.id   AF-A0A085FMA6-F1
#
_cell.length_a   1.000
_cell.length_b   1.000
_cell.length_c   1.000
_cell.angle_alpha   90.00
_cell.angle_beta   90.00
_cell.angle_gamma   90.00
#
_symmetry.space_group_name_H-M   'P 1'
#
loop_
_entity.id
_entity.type
_entity.pdbx_description
1 polymer ?
#
loop_
_entity_poly.entity_id
_entity_poly.type
_entity_poly.pdbx_seq_one_letter_code
_entity_poly.pdbx_strand_id
1 'polypeptide(L)'
;MNNNYQLAGNLQTTGWHPSFDVNAKNDYGMTPAEVALQAGNLDEFVVITSHPDFEPAKMGRVGLFMDICRRESESHYKAMKQFLDANFKFDTSVRAFVKLA
;
A
#
# COMPACT_ATOMS: atom_id res chain seq x y z
N MET A 1 -6.96 11.60 -13.87
CA MET A 1 -8.32 11.25 -13.40
C MET A 1 -8.30 11.22 -11.88
N ASN A 2 -9.40 11.55 -11.21
CA ASN A 2 -9.47 11.42 -9.74
C ASN A 2 -9.36 9.96 -9.33
N ASN A 3 -8.63 9.68 -8.25
CA ASN A 3 -8.43 8.32 -7.76
C ASN A 3 -9.60 7.89 -6.86
N ASN A 4 -10.45 7.00 -7.35
CA ASN A 4 -11.56 6.40 -6.59
C ASN A 4 -11.22 4.99 -6.06
N TYR A 5 -9.97 4.57 -6.19
CA TYR A 5 -9.52 3.26 -5.72
C TYR A 5 -9.63 3.15 -4.21
N GLN A 6 -10.36 2.16 -3.73
CA GLN A 6 -10.71 1.98 -2.32
C GLN A 6 -11.02 0.52 -2.00
N LEU A 7 -11.30 0.22 -0.74
CA LEU A 7 -11.82 -1.07 -0.34
C LEU A 7 -13.29 -1.22 -0.79
N ALA A 8 -13.59 -2.34 -1.44
CA ALA A 8 -14.96 -2.78 -1.74
C ALA A 8 -15.59 -3.54 -0.56
N GLY A 9 -14.76 -4.14 0.32
CA GLY A 9 -15.16 -4.91 1.50
C GLY A 9 -14.54 -6.31 1.52
N ASN A 10 -14.49 -6.98 2.68
CA ASN A 10 -13.92 -8.33 2.85
C ASN A 10 -12.53 -8.48 2.20
N LEU A 11 -11.63 -7.52 2.45
CA LEU A 11 -10.29 -7.48 1.84
C LEU A 11 -10.25 -7.38 0.30
N GLN A 12 -11.37 -7.07 -0.35
CA GLN A 12 -11.41 -6.79 -1.79
C GLN A 12 -11.24 -5.31 -2.04
N THR A 13 -10.46 -4.98 -3.06
CA THR A 13 -10.28 -3.61 -3.54
C THR A 13 -11.20 -3.37 -4.74
N THR A 14 -11.40 -2.12 -5.14
CA THR A 14 -12.16 -1.79 -6.36
C THR A 14 -11.36 -1.99 -7.64
N GLY A 15 -10.15 -2.55 -7.56
CA GLY A 15 -9.20 -2.64 -8.67
C GLY A 15 -8.43 -1.34 -8.88
N TRP A 16 -7.11 -1.37 -8.73
CA TRP A 16 -6.27 -0.23 -9.11
C TRP A 16 -6.04 -0.20 -10.63
N HIS A 17 -6.06 0.99 -11.23
CA HIS A 17 -5.82 1.18 -12.66
C HIS A 17 -4.61 2.10 -12.92
N PRO A 18 -3.69 1.76 -13.85
CA PRO A 18 -2.48 2.54 -14.12
C PRO A 18 -2.67 3.98 -14.58
N SER A 19 -3.88 4.36 -15.04
CA SER A 19 -4.19 5.74 -15.40
C SER A 19 -4.48 6.65 -14.20
N PHE A 20 -4.54 6.08 -12.99
CA PHE A 20 -4.67 6.83 -11.75
C PHE A 20 -3.29 7.23 -11.24
N ASP A 21 -3.20 8.42 -10.64
CA ASP A 21 -1.98 8.82 -9.93
C ASP A 21 -1.69 7.80 -8.82
N VAL A 22 -0.54 7.13 -8.95
CA VAL A 22 -0.10 6.04 -8.08
C VAL A 22 0.13 6.49 -6.62
N ASN A 23 0.20 7.79 -6.38
CA ASN A 23 0.37 8.37 -5.05
C ASN A 23 -0.81 9.24 -4.59
N ALA A 24 -1.82 9.46 -5.43
CA ALA A 24 -2.96 10.31 -5.08
C ALA A 24 -3.83 9.65 -4.00
N LYS A 25 -4.20 10.43 -3.00
CA LYS A 25 -5.13 9.97 -1.98
C LYS A 25 -6.56 9.92 -2.52
N ASN A 26 -7.28 8.85 -2.19
CA ASN A 26 -8.73 8.78 -2.39
C ASN A 26 -9.48 9.66 -1.37
N ASP A 27 -10.82 9.62 -1.40
CA ASP A 27 -11.69 10.42 -0.51
C ASP A 27 -11.54 10.06 0.99
N TYR A 28 -11.00 8.87 1.30
CA TYR A 28 -10.65 8.44 2.66
C TYR A 28 -9.23 8.85 3.07
N GLY A 29 -8.53 9.60 2.21
CA GLY A 29 -7.18 10.06 2.45
C GLY A 29 -6.13 8.95 2.31
N MET A 30 -6.42 7.82 1.64
CA MET A 30 -5.51 6.69 1.46
C MET A 30 -4.86 6.70 0.09
N THR A 31 -3.56 6.46 0.01
CA THR A 31 -2.89 6.21 -1.28
C THR A 31 -3.25 4.81 -1.81
N PRO A 32 -3.05 4.51 -3.11
CA PRO A 32 -3.24 3.17 -3.63
C PRO A 32 -2.44 2.10 -2.88
N ALA A 33 -1.18 2.38 -2.56
CA ALA A 33 -0.38 1.43 -1.81
C ALA A 33 -0.99 1.16 -0.42
N GLU A 34 -1.53 2.17 0.26
CA GLU A 34 -2.22 2.01 1.55
C GLU A 34 -3.49 1.16 1.44
N VAL A 35 -4.29 1.32 0.37
CA VAL A 35 -5.50 0.50 0.14
C VAL A 35 -5.15 -0.97 -0.12
N ALA A 36 -4.18 -1.24 -1.00
CA ALA A 36 -3.73 -2.61 -1.28
C ALA A 36 -3.11 -3.27 -0.03
N LEU A 37 -2.36 -2.48 0.76
CA LEU A 37 -1.77 -2.91 2.02
C LEU A 37 -2.83 -3.30 3.04
N GLN A 38 -3.84 -2.45 3.24
CA GLN A 38 -4.95 -2.72 4.16
C GLN A 38 -5.73 -3.99 3.74
N ALA A 39 -5.92 -4.18 2.43
CA ALA A 39 -6.57 -5.37 1.86
C ALA A 39 -5.70 -6.64 1.97
N GLY A 40 -4.39 -6.51 2.21
CA GLY A 40 -3.47 -7.64 2.05
C GLY A 40 -3.39 -8.16 0.62
N ASN A 41 -3.76 -7.34 -0.37
CA ASN A 41 -3.68 -7.68 -1.78
C ASN A 41 -2.25 -7.50 -2.28
N LEU A 42 -1.44 -8.54 -2.14
CA LEU A 42 -0.01 -8.49 -2.47
C LEU A 42 0.22 -8.17 -3.95
N ASP A 43 -0.57 -8.74 -4.86
CA ASP A 43 -0.36 -8.56 -6.29
C ASP A 43 -0.54 -7.09 -6.71
N GLU A 44 -1.62 -6.45 -6.25
CA GLU A 44 -1.82 -5.02 -6.49
C GLU A 44 -0.75 -4.17 -5.80
N PHE A 45 -0.37 -4.52 -4.56
CA PHE A 45 0.67 -3.79 -3.85
C PHE A 45 2.00 -3.84 -4.60
N VAL A 46 2.40 -4.99 -5.15
CA VAL A 46 3.61 -5.16 -5.96
C VAL A 46 3.53 -4.29 -7.22
N VAL A 47 2.41 -4.32 -7.95
CA VAL A 47 2.24 -3.54 -9.18
C VAL A 47 2.31 -2.05 -8.90
N ILE A 48 1.57 -1.56 -7.90
CA ILE A 48 1.54 -0.16 -7.48
C ILE A 48 2.94 0.30 -7.07
N THR A 49 3.60 -0.47 -6.20
CA THR A 49 4.91 -0.09 -5.67
C THR A 49 6.04 -0.25 -6.68
N SER A 50 5.84 -1.00 -7.76
CA SER A 50 6.80 -1.12 -8.87
C SER A 50 6.66 0.00 -9.91
N HIS A 51 5.60 0.80 -9.85
CA HIS A 51 5.40 1.92 -10.78
C HIS A 51 6.57 2.91 -10.71
N PRO A 52 7.07 3.46 -11.84
CA PRO A 52 8.22 4.37 -11.85
C PRO A 52 7.99 5.63 -11.02
N ASP A 53 6.77 6.17 -11.04
CA ASP A 53 6.40 7.37 -10.29
C ASP A 53 5.99 7.08 -8.84
N PHE A 54 6.11 5.84 -8.35
CA PHE A 54 5.75 5.52 -6.98
C PHE A 54 6.72 6.16 -5.99
N GLU A 55 6.17 6.90 -5.03
CA GLU A 55 6.89 7.61 -3.99
C GLU A 55 6.61 6.95 -2.63
N PRO A 56 7.54 6.12 -2.11
CA PRO A 56 7.34 5.42 -0.84
C PRO A 56 7.11 6.36 0.34
N ALA A 57 7.64 7.58 0.25
CA ALA A 57 7.47 8.60 1.27
C ALA A 57 6.01 9.10 1.42
N LYS A 58 5.14 8.84 0.43
CA LYS A 58 3.71 9.15 0.52
C LYS A 58 2.91 8.05 1.24
N MET A 59 3.51 6.90 1.58
CA MET A 59 2.91 5.91 2.48
C MET A 59 3.04 6.39 3.93
N GLY A 60 1.93 6.84 4.53
CA GLY A 60 1.95 7.46 5.86
C GLY A 60 1.61 6.49 6.99
N ARG A 61 0.59 5.64 6.80
CA ARG A 61 -0.02 4.84 7.90
C ARG A 61 0.24 3.34 7.74
N VAL A 62 1.43 2.95 7.28
CA VAL A 62 1.80 1.55 7.01
C VAL A 62 1.55 0.64 8.22
N GLY A 63 1.98 1.05 9.43
CA GLY A 63 1.77 0.24 10.64
C GLY A 63 0.31 -0.03 10.96
N LEU A 64 -0.56 1.00 10.84
CA LEU A 64 -2.00 0.87 11.05
C LEU A 64 -2.61 -0.12 10.05
N PHE A 65 -2.29 0.00 8.77
CA PHE A 65 -2.86 -0.86 7.73
C PHE A 65 -2.32 -2.29 7.78
N MET A 66 -1.06 -2.48 8.19
CA MET A 66 -0.51 -3.81 8.47
C MET A 66 -1.21 -4.50 9.64
N ASP A 67 -1.56 -3.75 10.70
CA ASP A 67 -2.34 -4.31 11.81
C ASP A 67 -3.77 -4.68 11.40
N ILE A 68 -4.41 -3.89 10.53
CA ILE A 68 -5.72 -4.23 9.97
C ILE A 68 -5.61 -5.49 9.12
N CYS A 69 -4.66 -5.53 8.17
CA CYS A 69 -4.39 -6.70 7.33
C CYS A 69 -4.22 -7.97 8.17
N ARG A 70 -3.44 -7.90 9.25
CA ARG A 70 -3.19 -9.03 10.17
C ARG A 70 -4.45 -9.54 10.87
N ARG A 71 -5.32 -8.64 11.31
CA ARG A 71 -6.57 -9.01 11.99
C ARG A 71 -7.53 -9.75 11.07
N GLU A 72 -7.51 -9.40 9.79
CA GLU A 72 -8.38 -10.00 8.78
C GLU A 72 -7.78 -11.29 8.19
N SER A 73 -6.46 -11.34 7.99
CA SER A 73 -5.75 -12.51 7.45
C SER A 73 -4.26 -12.55 7.83
N GLU A 74 -3.90 -13.46 8.74
CA GLU A 74 -2.50 -13.67 9.16
C GLU A 74 -1.60 -14.13 8.00
N SER A 75 -2.13 -14.89 7.03
CA SER A 75 -1.36 -15.34 5.86
C SER A 75 -1.04 -14.19 4.91
N HIS A 76 -2.01 -13.33 4.61
CA HIS A 76 -1.79 -12.13 3.80
C HIS A 76 -0.82 -11.18 4.49
N TYR A 77 -0.99 -10.97 5.80
CA TYR A 77 -0.06 -10.17 6.59
C TYR A 77 1.38 -10.69 6.50
N LYS A 78 1.60 -12.00 6.65
CA LYS A 78 2.95 -12.57 6.54
C LYS A 78 3.57 -12.33 5.17
N ALA A 79 2.81 -12.56 4.10
CA ALA A 79 3.28 -12.34 2.73
C ALA A 79 3.60 -10.86 2.48
N MET A 80 2.71 -9.97 2.91
CA MET A 80 2.87 -8.52 2.80
C MET A 80 4.06 -8.02 3.63
N LYS A 81 4.21 -8.52 4.86
CA LYS A 81 5.34 -8.19 5.74
C LYS A 81 6.66 -8.63 5.13
N GLN A 82 6.73 -9.85 4.61
CA GLN A 82 7.93 -10.36 3.95
C GLN A 82 8.31 -9.48 2.76
N PHE A 83 7.34 -9.08 1.94
CA PHE A 83 7.60 -8.17 0.81
C PHE A 83 8.05 -6.78 1.28
N LEU A 84 7.37 -6.19 2.27
CA LEU A 84 7.74 -4.89 2.81
C LEU A 84 9.15 -4.88 3.39
N ASP A 85 9.48 -5.86 4.25
CA ASP A 85 10.80 -5.96 4.88
C ASP A 85 11.92 -6.16 3.85
N ALA A 86 11.63 -6.83 2.72
CA ALA A 86 12.60 -7.08 1.65
C ALA A 86 12.81 -5.88 0.71
N ASN A 87 11.82 -4.98 0.59
CA ASN A 87 11.84 -3.92 -0.45
C ASN A 87 11.81 -2.50 0.12
N PHE A 88 11.47 -2.33 1.40
CA PHE A 88 11.31 -1.02 2.02
C PHE A 88 11.90 -0.99 3.42
N LYS A 89 12.33 0.19 3.83
CA LYS A 89 12.62 0.49 5.24
C LYS A 89 12.02 1.82 5.63
N PHE A 90 11.66 1.94 6.90
CA PHE A 90 11.34 3.25 7.47
C PHE A 90 12.63 3.99 7.79
N ASP A 91 12.87 5.11 7.13
CA ASP A 91 13.99 5.98 7.38
C ASP A 91 13.58 7.06 8.39
N THR A 92 14.18 7.02 9.59
CA THR A 92 13.86 7.92 10.69
C THR A 92 14.36 9.34 10.47
N SER A 93 15.34 9.56 9.58
CA SER A 93 15.88 10.89 9.27
C SER A 93 14.89 11.73 8.47
N VAL A 94 14.17 11.10 7.54
CA VAL A 94 13.12 11.71 6.72
C VAL A 94 11.71 11.36 7.20
N ARG A 95 11.60 10.54 8.25
CA ARG A 95 10.34 10.04 8.85
C ARG A 95 9.40 9.44 7.81
N ALA A 96 9.94 8.66 6.89
CA ALA A 96 9.21 8.15 5.74
C ALA A 96 9.74 6.78 5.31
N PHE A 97 8.92 6.02 4.60
CA PHE A 97 9.41 4.81 3.94
C PHE A 97 10.27 5.19 2.73
N VAL A 98 11.32 4.39 2.50
CA VAL A 98 12.18 4.46 1.32
C VAL A 98 12.33 3.06 0.72
N LYS A 99 12.49 2.98 -0.60
CA LYS A 99 12.83 1.73 -1.28
C LYS A 99 14.24 1.30 -0.91
N LEU A 100 14.42 0.01 -0.71
CA LEU A 100 15.74 -0.63 -0.69
C LEU A 100 16.21 -0.76 -2.15
N ALA A 101 17.47 -0.43 -2.39
CA ALA A 101 18.10 -0.51 -3.72
C ALA A 101 18.47 -1.96 -4.08
#